data_AF-A0A932RYT4-F1
#
_entry.id   AF-A0A932RYT4-F1
#
_cell.length_a   1.000
_cell.length_b   1.000
_cell.length_c   1.000
_cell.angle_alpha   90.00
_cell.angle_beta   90.00
_cell.angle_gamma   90.00
#
_symmetry.space_group_name_H-M   'P 1'
#
loop_
_entity.id
_entity.type
_entity.pdbx_description
1 polymer ?
#
loop_
_entity_poly.entity_id
_entity_poly.type
_entity_poly.pdbx_seq_one_letter_code
_entity_poly.pdbx_strand_id
1 'polypeptide(L)'
;MLLEWLGERINPGHVGHLNIHENDRTRSRFSIIVMGVVAVFVAALPLYFFYCYGSSERGLWAEEFFIFSIEILYLGVAYVLKPEPDTRNMGWFGWLDNPFRISDDYNRFLLFFSAVLLPGRLVSIGLIDLFYAIKWR
;
A
#
# COMPACT_ATOMS: atom_id res chain seq x y z
N MET A 1 0.59 20.77 18.35
CA MET A 1 -0.56 20.70 19.30
C MET A 1 -1.30 22.01 19.53
N LEU A 2 -0.79 23.02 20.25
CA LEU A 2 -1.56 24.25 20.56
C LEU A 2 -1.70 25.21 19.36
N LEU A 3 -0.60 25.41 18.62
CA LEU A 3 -0.56 26.23 17.40
C LEU A 3 -1.30 25.55 16.24
N GLU A 4 -1.15 24.23 16.10
CA GLU A 4 -1.90 23.37 15.18
C GLU A 4 -3.42 23.46 15.37
N TRP A 5 -3.88 23.35 16.62
CA TRP A 5 -5.30 23.46 16.94
C TRP A 5 -5.85 24.87 16.69
N LEU A 6 -5.05 25.92 16.98
CA LEU A 6 -5.41 27.30 16.67
C LEU A 6 -5.50 27.55 15.16
N GLY A 7 -4.55 27.03 14.38
CA GLY A 7 -4.54 27.13 12.92
C GLY A 7 -5.74 26.46 12.27
N GLU A 8 -6.12 25.27 12.75
CA GLU A 8 -7.29 24.53 12.27
C GLU A 8 -8.60 25.25 12.59
N ARG A 9 -8.69 25.89 13.77
CA ARG A 9 -9.90 26.63 14.19
C ARG A 9 -10.16 27.89 13.35
N ILE A 10 -9.10 28.48 12.79
CA ILE A 10 -9.19 29.70 11.97
C ILE A 10 -9.54 29.36 10.52
N ASN A 11 -9.03 28.24 10.00
CA ASN A 11 -9.35 27.76 8.67
C ASN A 11 -9.22 26.23 8.64
N PRO A 12 -10.34 25.46 8.66
CA PRO A 12 -10.27 24.01 8.57
C PRO A 12 -9.72 23.63 7.19
N GLY A 13 -8.66 22.82 7.16
CA GLY A 13 -8.10 22.33 5.91
C GLY A 13 -8.94 21.21 5.31
N HIS A 14 -8.86 21.03 4.00
CA HIS A 14 -9.36 19.78 3.39
C HIS A 14 -8.48 18.60 3.83
N VAL A 15 -9.14 17.52 4.19
CA VAL A 15 -8.54 16.29 4.71
C VAL A 15 -8.83 15.19 3.70
N GLY A 16 -7.81 14.41 3.37
CA GLY A 16 -7.94 13.22 2.54
C GLY A 16 -8.77 12.12 3.20
N HIS A 17 -9.10 11.09 2.44
CA HIS A 17 -9.96 10.01 2.91
C HIS A 17 -9.25 8.67 2.82
N LEU A 18 -9.59 7.77 3.75
CA LEU A 18 -9.22 6.38 3.68
C LEU A 18 -10.40 5.63 3.07
N ASN A 19 -10.28 5.24 1.80
CA ASN A 19 -11.29 4.46 1.14
C ASN A 19 -10.99 2.96 1.28
N ILE A 20 -12.06 2.18 1.35
CA ILE A 20 -11.97 0.73 1.22
C ILE A 20 -12.03 0.41 -0.28
N HIS A 21 -11.20 -0.51 -0.74
CA HIS A 21 -11.05 -0.84 -2.15
C HIS A 21 -12.40 -1.12 -2.84
N GLU A 22 -12.70 -0.30 -3.85
CA GLU A 22 -13.72 -0.56 -4.86
C GLU A 22 -13.04 -1.15 -6.10
N ASN A 23 -13.50 -2.33 -6.52
CA ASN A 23 -12.88 -3.10 -7.60
C ASN A 23 -13.52 -2.75 -8.95
N ASP A 24 -12.99 -1.72 -9.62
CA ASP A 24 -13.38 -1.39 -10.99
C ASP A 24 -12.66 -2.28 -12.00
N ARG A 25 -13.27 -3.43 -12.31
CA ARG A 25 -12.72 -4.49 -13.18
C ARG A 25 -12.77 -4.17 -14.68
N THR A 26 -12.39 -2.97 -15.08
CA THR A 26 -12.42 -2.55 -16.50
C THR A 26 -11.18 -2.95 -17.30
N ARG A 27 -10.29 -3.79 -16.74
CA ARG A 27 -8.99 -4.16 -17.34
C ARG A 27 -9.12 -5.25 -18.40
N SER A 28 -8.29 -5.19 -19.43
CA SER A 28 -8.23 -6.21 -20.49
C SER A 28 -7.63 -7.53 -19.96
N ARG A 29 -8.06 -8.67 -20.54
CA ARG A 29 -7.56 -10.01 -20.13
C ARG A 29 -6.04 -10.14 -20.24
N PHE A 30 -5.44 -9.55 -21.27
CA PHE A 30 -3.99 -9.54 -21.44
C PHE A 30 -3.29 -8.78 -20.29
N SER A 31 -3.82 -7.61 -19.92
CA SER A 31 -3.29 -6.82 -18.79
C SER A 31 -3.38 -7.59 -17.47
N ILE A 32 -4.48 -8.30 -17.24
CA ILE A 32 -4.67 -9.16 -16.06
C ILE A 32 -3.59 -10.25 -16.00
N ILE A 33 -3.34 -10.96 -17.11
CA ILE A 33 -2.34 -12.03 -17.15
C ILE A 33 -0.94 -11.47 -16.90
N VAL A 34 -0.55 -10.40 -17.60
CA VAL A 34 0.78 -9.80 -17.46
C VAL A 34 0.99 -9.29 -16.03
N MET A 35 0.05 -8.51 -15.49
CA MET A 35 0.16 -8.00 -14.12
C MET A 35 0.14 -9.12 -13.07
N GLY A 36 -0.66 -10.16 -13.30
CA GLY A 36 -0.71 -11.34 -12.44
C GLY A 36 0.61 -12.09 -12.39
N VAL A 37 1.23 -12.34 -13.55
CA VAL A 37 2.54 -13.01 -13.63
C VAL A 37 3.61 -12.16 -12.94
N VAL A 38 3.65 -10.85 -13.21
CA VAL A 38 4.58 -9.93 -12.52
C VAL A 38 4.35 -9.95 -11.01
N ALA A 39 3.11 -9.95 -10.56
CA ALA A 39 2.77 -10.00 -9.14
C ALA A 39 3.25 -11.29 -8.47
N VAL A 40 3.13 -12.45 -9.13
CA VAL A 40 3.67 -13.73 -8.63
C VAL A 40 5.19 -13.65 -8.47
N PHE A 41 5.90 -13.12 -9.47
CA PHE A 41 7.36 -12.97 -9.37
C PHE A 41 7.76 -12.05 -8.23
N VAL A 42 7.10 -10.89 -8.09
CA VAL A 42 7.41 -9.92 -7.02
C VAL A 42 7.11 -10.50 -5.64
N ALA A 43 5.99 -11.20 -5.46
CA ALA A 43 5.66 -11.88 -4.20
C ALA A 43 6.61 -13.05 -3.88
N ALA A 44 7.24 -13.66 -4.88
CA ALA A 44 8.21 -14.72 -4.65
C ALA A 44 9.61 -14.20 -4.25
N LEU A 45 9.93 -12.93 -4.53
CA LEU A 45 11.26 -12.36 -4.27
C LEU A 45 11.68 -12.43 -2.79
N PRO A 46 10.85 -12.03 -1.79
CA PRO A 46 11.24 -12.11 -0.38
C PRO A 46 11.60 -13.53 0.06
N LEU A 47 10.81 -14.51 -0.39
CA LEU A 47 11.05 -15.93 -0.13
C LEU A 47 12.33 -16.43 -0.80
N TYR A 48 12.60 -16.00 -2.04
CA TYR A 48 13.83 -16.32 -2.76
C TYR A 48 15.07 -15.72 -2.08
N PHE A 49 15.02 -14.45 -1.69
CA PHE A 49 16.13 -13.81 -0.97
C PHE A 49 16.39 -14.48 0.38
N PHE A 50 15.34 -14.84 1.11
CA PHE A 50 15.48 -15.60 2.34
C PHE A 50 16.12 -16.97 2.09
N TYR A 51 15.69 -17.69 1.05
CA TYR A 51 16.27 -18.99 0.69
C TYR A 51 17.76 -18.89 0.31
N CYS A 52 18.16 -17.86 -0.45
CA CYS A 52 19.53 -17.72 -0.93
C CYS A 52 20.51 -17.13 0.10
N TYR A 53 20.04 -16.23 0.98
CA TYR A 53 20.89 -15.47 1.90
C TYR A 53 20.59 -15.75 3.38
N GLY A 54 19.52 -16.47 3.69
CA GLY A 54 19.23 -16.97 5.03
C GLY A 54 20.35 -17.91 5.47
N SER A 55 20.95 -17.63 6.63
CA SER A 55 22.03 -18.43 7.18
C SER A 55 21.54 -19.84 7.55
N SER A 56 21.74 -20.76 6.61
CA SER A 56 21.33 -22.17 6.63
C SER A 56 22.11 -23.02 7.65
N GLU A 57 22.17 -22.62 8.92
CA GLU A 57 22.72 -23.47 10.01
C GLU A 57 21.71 -23.80 11.12
N ARG A 58 20.50 -23.23 11.09
CA ARG A 58 19.43 -23.57 12.05
C ARG A 58 18.16 -23.88 11.26
N GLY A 59 17.53 -25.04 11.52
CA GLY A 59 16.26 -25.42 10.89
C GLY A 59 15.12 -24.51 11.34
N LEU A 60 14.95 -23.38 10.67
CA LEU A 60 14.12 -22.25 11.09
C LEU A 60 12.85 -22.12 10.24
N TRP A 61 12.07 -23.19 10.14
CA TRP A 61 10.71 -23.17 9.58
C TRP A 61 9.81 -22.08 10.20
N ALA A 62 10.11 -21.70 11.45
CA ALA A 62 9.38 -20.65 12.16
C ALA A 62 9.64 -19.24 11.60
N GLU A 63 10.85 -18.93 11.15
CA GLU A 63 11.19 -17.61 10.61
C GLU A 63 10.59 -17.43 9.20
N GLU A 64 10.65 -18.47 8.38
CA GLU A 64 9.99 -18.54 7.08
C GLU A 64 8.49 -18.31 7.20
N PHE A 65 7.85 -19.04 8.13
CA PHE A 65 6.42 -18.88 8.39
C PHE A 65 6.09 -17.48 8.89
N PHE A 66 6.94 -16.88 9.73
CA PHE A 66 6.74 -15.53 10.24
C PHE A 66 6.82 -14.48 9.14
N ILE A 67 7.85 -14.54 8.28
CA ILE A 67 8.01 -13.63 7.14
C ILE A 67 6.82 -13.76 6.18
N PHE A 68 6.45 -15.00 5.83
CA PHE A 68 5.31 -15.27 4.97
C PHE A 68 4.00 -14.74 5.57
N SER A 69 3.81 -14.88 6.88
CA SER A 69 2.63 -14.34 7.57
C SER A 69 2.57 -12.81 7.52
N ILE A 70 3.72 -12.14 7.70
CA ILE A 70 3.82 -10.67 7.56
C ILE A 70 3.52 -10.24 6.13
N GLU A 71 4.06 -10.95 5.15
CA GLU A 71 3.83 -10.65 3.73
C GLU A 71 2.34 -10.78 3.36
N ILE A 72 1.67 -11.87 3.77
CA ILE A 72 0.23 -12.05 3.56
C ILE A 72 -0.55 -10.91 4.22
N LEU A 73 -0.21 -10.55 5.46
CA LEU A 73 -0.89 -9.48 6.17
C LEU A 73 -0.70 -8.14 5.44
N TYR A 74 0.52 -7.83 5.01
CA TYR A 74 0.84 -6.63 4.25
C TYR A 74 0.04 -6.57 2.93
N LEU A 75 0.02 -7.65 2.15
CA LEU A 75 -0.74 -7.74 0.90
C LEU A 75 -2.25 -7.59 1.13
N GLY A 76 -2.78 -8.20 2.19
CA GLY A 76 -4.18 -8.06 2.57
C GLY A 76 -4.55 -6.62 2.94
N VAL A 77 -3.72 -5.97 3.76
CA VAL A 77 -3.91 -4.57 4.15
C VAL A 77 -3.81 -3.64 2.92
N ALA A 78 -2.80 -3.85 2.07
CA ALA A 78 -2.59 -3.05 0.86
C ALA A 78 -3.70 -3.23 -0.18
N TYR A 79 -4.30 -4.43 -0.24
CA TYR A 79 -5.47 -4.68 -1.07
C TYR A 79 -6.67 -3.87 -0.59
N VAL A 80 -6.99 -3.96 0.70
CA VAL A 80 -8.21 -3.39 1.29
C VAL A 80 -8.12 -1.87 1.42
N LEU A 81 -7.00 -1.34 1.92
CA LEU A 81 -6.86 0.08 2.21
C LEU A 81 -6.42 0.86 0.97
N LYS A 82 -7.12 1.97 0.69
CA LYS A 82 -6.78 2.93 -0.35
C LYS A 82 -6.69 4.34 0.26
N PRO A 83 -5.52 4.75 0.77
CA PRO A 83 -5.31 6.11 1.24
C PRO A 83 -5.36 7.09 0.06
N GLU A 84 -6.26 8.06 0.12
CA GLU A 84 -6.41 9.14 -0.86
C GLU A 84 -6.10 10.48 -0.18
N PRO A 85 -4.82 10.90 -0.15
CA PRO A 85 -4.43 12.19 0.43
C PRO A 85 -4.99 13.34 -0.41
N ASP A 86 -5.42 14.42 0.24
CA ASP A 86 -5.70 15.67 -0.48
C ASP A 86 -4.42 16.49 -0.61
N THR A 87 -3.85 16.51 -1.82
CA THR A 87 -2.62 17.25 -2.12
C THR A 87 -2.85 18.73 -2.42
N ARG A 88 -4.08 19.24 -2.37
CA ARG A 88 -4.37 20.66 -2.67
C ARG A 88 -3.86 21.62 -1.59
N ASN A 89 -3.76 21.14 -0.36
CA ASN A 89 -3.25 21.92 0.78
C ASN A 89 -1.79 21.61 1.12
N MET A 90 -1.20 20.73 0.33
CA MET A 90 0.17 20.29 0.44
C MET A 90 0.97 21.10 -0.57
N GLY A 91 1.83 22.01 -0.09
CA GLY A 91 2.75 22.76 -0.96
C GLY A 91 3.61 21.82 -1.81
N TRP A 92 4.46 22.37 -2.69
CA TRP A 92 5.20 21.56 -3.67
C TRP A 92 5.89 20.32 -3.04
N PHE A 93 5.65 19.14 -3.62
CA PHE A 93 6.10 17.82 -3.11
C PHE A 93 5.57 17.34 -1.74
N GLY A 94 4.64 18.05 -1.09
CA GLY A 94 4.09 17.62 0.21
C GLY A 94 4.66 18.30 1.45
N TRP A 95 5.53 19.31 1.30
CA TRP A 95 6.38 19.75 2.42
C TRP A 95 6.21 21.20 2.90
N LEU A 96 5.65 22.11 2.09
CA LEU A 96 6.03 23.53 2.21
C LEU A 96 4.91 24.59 2.21
N ASP A 97 3.70 24.29 2.69
CA ASP A 97 2.65 25.34 2.78
C ASP A 97 2.25 25.73 4.20
N ASN A 98 2.04 24.78 5.15
CA ASN A 98 1.56 25.14 6.50
C ASN A 98 2.02 24.14 7.59
N PRO A 99 3.18 24.35 8.25
CA PRO A 99 3.70 23.44 9.27
C PRO A 99 2.90 23.41 10.59
N PHE A 100 1.84 24.20 10.72
CA PHE A 100 1.00 24.31 11.92
C PHE A 100 -0.47 23.99 11.62
N ARG A 101 -0.77 23.07 10.71
CA ARG A 101 -2.15 22.61 10.42
C ARG A 101 -2.25 21.09 10.56
N ILE A 102 -3.18 20.63 11.38
CA ILE A 102 -3.41 19.20 11.65
C ILE A 102 -3.86 18.50 10.35
N SER A 103 -4.64 19.18 9.52
CA SER A 103 -5.04 18.67 8.21
C SER A 103 -3.86 18.34 7.29
N ASP A 104 -2.76 19.10 7.35
CA ASP A 104 -1.58 18.88 6.51
C ASP A 104 -0.80 17.64 6.96
N ASP A 105 -0.59 17.49 8.28
CA ASP A 105 0.04 16.29 8.85
C ASP A 105 -0.74 15.02 8.52
N TYR A 106 -2.07 15.08 8.57
CA TYR A 106 -2.92 13.95 8.19
C TYR A 106 -2.79 13.60 6.70
N ASN A 107 -2.78 14.60 5.81
CA ASN A 107 -2.55 14.35 4.38
C ASN A 107 -1.14 13.79 4.13
N ARG A 108 -0.11 14.25 4.85
CA ARG A 108 1.28 13.76 4.73
C ARG A 108 1.38 12.31 5.16
N PHE A 109 0.71 11.98 6.26
CA PHE A 109 0.56 10.62 6.72
C PHE A 109 -0.14 9.73 5.69
N LEU A 110 -1.26 10.18 5.11
CA LEU A 110 -1.96 9.44 4.04
C LEU A 110 -1.10 9.27 2.79
N LEU A 111 -0.31 10.27 2.41
CA LEU A 111 0.61 10.19 1.27
C LEU A 111 1.71 9.16 1.51
N PHE A 112 2.31 9.18 2.70
CA PHE A 112 3.29 8.17 3.12
C PHE A 112 2.68 6.77 3.12
N PHE A 113 1.50 6.59 3.71
CA PHE A 113 0.79 5.31 3.70
C PHE A 113 0.44 4.85 2.29
N SER A 114 0.01 5.75 1.41
CA SER A 114 -0.26 5.44 0.01
C SER A 114 0.99 4.93 -0.68
N ALA A 115 2.13 5.61 -0.50
CA ALA A 115 3.41 5.20 -1.07
C ALA A 115 3.89 3.83 -0.55
N VAL A 116 3.74 3.57 0.75
CA VAL A 116 4.11 2.29 1.39
C VAL A 116 3.20 1.14 0.94
N LEU A 117 1.89 1.38 0.78
CA LEU A 117 0.93 0.35 0.39
C LEU A 117 0.88 0.12 -1.13
N LEU A 118 1.32 1.08 -1.95
CA LEU A 118 1.26 1.01 -3.40
C LEU A 118 1.89 -0.29 -3.99
N PRO A 119 3.12 -0.70 -3.63
CA PRO A 119 3.69 -1.92 -4.19
C PRO A 119 2.88 -3.17 -3.80
N GLY A 120 2.49 -3.31 -2.53
CA GLY A 120 1.63 -4.41 -2.08
C GLY A 120 0.25 -4.41 -2.74
N ARG A 121 -0.30 -3.24 -3.06
CA ARG A 121 -1.57 -3.09 -3.74
C ARG A 121 -1.49 -3.54 -5.20
N LEU A 122 -0.41 -3.21 -5.90
CA LEU A 122 -0.17 -3.68 -7.27
C LEU A 122 -0.07 -5.21 -7.33
N VAL A 123 0.67 -5.80 -6.38
CA VAL A 123 0.83 -7.25 -6.26
C VAL A 123 -0.51 -7.92 -5.93
N SER A 124 -1.20 -7.47 -4.88
CA SER A 124 -2.46 -8.08 -4.43
C SER A 124 -3.58 -8.01 -5.48
N ILE A 125 -3.74 -6.88 -6.17
CA ILE A 125 -4.70 -6.75 -7.28
C ILE A 125 -4.34 -7.72 -8.41
N GLY A 126 -3.06 -7.77 -8.80
CA GLY A 126 -2.59 -8.69 -9.85
C GLY A 126 -2.85 -10.16 -9.52
N LEU A 127 -2.56 -10.57 -8.29
CA LEU A 127 -2.80 -11.95 -7.82
C LEU A 127 -4.29 -12.30 -7.82
N ILE A 128 -5.14 -11.40 -7.31
CA ILE A 128 -6.58 -11.63 -7.23
C ILE A 128 -7.21 -11.66 -8.63
N ASP A 129 -6.86 -10.72 -9.50
CA ASP A 129 -7.37 -10.68 -10.87
C ASP A 129 -6.94 -11.94 -11.64
N LEU A 130 -5.69 -12.40 -11.47
CA LEU A 130 -5.20 -13.63 -12.07
C LEU A 130 -5.95 -14.87 -11.55
N PHE A 131 -6.15 -14.96 -10.23
CA PHE A 131 -6.91 -16.04 -9.61
C PHE A 131 -8.34 -16.13 -10.18
N TYR A 132 -9.02 -15.00 -10.30
CA TYR A 132 -10.36 -14.96 -10.92
C TYR A 132 -10.33 -15.33 -12.40
N ALA A 133 -9.33 -14.87 -13.16
CA ALA A 133 -9.18 -15.20 -14.57
C ALA A 133 -8.96 -16.70 -14.81
N ILE A 134 -8.28 -17.40 -13.89
CA ILE A 134 -8.08 -18.85 -13.93
C ILE A 134 -9.36 -19.59 -13.50
N LYS A 135 -10.03 -19.14 -12.44
CA LYS A 135 -11.21 -19.82 -11.86
C LYS A 135 -12.45 -19.78 -12.76
N TRP A 136 -12.59 -18.77 -13.60
CA TRP A 136 -13.76 -18.58 -14.48
C TRP A 136 -13.54 -19.15 -15.90
N ARG A 137 -12.60 -20.08 -16.06
CA ARG A 137 -12.42 -20.93 -17.23
C ARG A 137 -13.01 -22.31 -16.96
#